data_AF-A0A7C3QPI3-F1
#
_entry.id   AF-A0A7C3QPI3-F1
#
_cell.length_a   1.000
_cell.length_b   1.000
_cell.length_c   1.000
_cell.angle_alpha   90.00
_cell.angle_beta   90.00
_cell.angle_gamma   90.00
#
_symmetry.space_group_name_H-M   'P 1'
#
loop_
_entity.id
_entity.type
_entity.pdbx_description
1 polymer ?
#
loop_
_entity_poly.entity_id
_entity_poly.type
_entity_poly.pdbx_seq_one_letter_code
_entity_poly.pdbx_strand_id
1 'polypeptide(L)'
;MLIGLLSVLVLQANPPEFVGIPDAAILPHYRPQQQTMWCWAACTEMALSYQGIKWPQANIVQRAIGLNINIPGNPQALMRATNGIFLNEEKKQVVSSGQMILGPPIPHVLYTQLKRKKPVILAYQQQQGFIGHAVLLTGMDFNLRPGVLEPEINPLTFHIWDPFSFRVVQGPFGEPQFVPVPELRKRVYNI
;
A
#
# COMPACT_ATOMS: atom_id res chain seq x y z
N MET A 1 23.23 -27.09 -53.81
CA MET A 1 23.16 -25.70 -53.31
C MET A 1 22.13 -25.69 -52.19
N LEU A 2 22.58 -25.74 -50.92
CA LEU A 2 21.70 -25.73 -49.75
C LEU A 2 21.45 -24.27 -49.33
N ILE A 3 20.19 -23.83 -49.36
CA ILE A 3 19.76 -22.55 -48.82
C ILE A 3 19.45 -22.78 -47.34
N GLY A 4 20.34 -22.32 -46.45
CA GLY A 4 20.11 -22.33 -45.02
C GLY A 4 19.15 -21.21 -44.64
N LEU A 5 17.94 -21.57 -44.19
CA LEU A 5 17.03 -20.64 -43.54
C LEU A 5 17.61 -20.24 -42.18
N LEU A 6 18.07 -18.99 -42.06
CA LEU A 6 18.29 -18.35 -40.78
C LEU A 6 16.92 -18.16 -40.10
N SER A 7 16.57 -19.03 -39.18
CA SER A 7 15.44 -18.81 -38.28
C SER A 7 15.83 -17.74 -37.27
N VAL A 8 15.37 -16.50 -37.48
CA VAL A 8 15.44 -15.45 -36.46
C VAL A 8 14.44 -15.82 -35.36
N LEU A 9 14.95 -16.31 -34.22
CA LEU A 9 14.14 -16.47 -33.03
C LEU A 9 13.82 -15.07 -32.48
N VAL A 10 12.61 -14.58 -32.76
CA VAL A 10 12.07 -13.43 -32.05
C VAL A 10 11.67 -13.94 -30.66
N LEU A 11 12.43 -13.58 -29.62
CA LEU A 11 11.95 -13.75 -28.25
C LEU A 11 10.71 -12.87 -28.08
N GLN A 12 9.52 -13.46 -28.17
CA GLN A 12 8.32 -12.78 -27.69
C GLN A 12 8.44 -12.63 -26.18
N ALA A 13 8.53 -11.40 -25.70
CA ALA A 13 8.38 -11.13 -24.28
C ALA A 13 6.94 -11.53 -23.88
N ASN A 14 6.82 -12.34 -22.83
CA ASN A 14 5.51 -12.68 -22.27
C ASN A 14 4.79 -11.39 -21.84
N PRO A 15 3.46 -11.32 -21.99
CA PRO A 15 2.70 -10.17 -21.49
C PRO A 15 2.87 -10.05 -19.96
N PRO A 16 2.80 -8.82 -19.41
CA PRO A 16 2.82 -8.61 -17.97
C PRO A 16 1.80 -9.46 -17.22
N GLU A 17 2.26 -10.11 -16.14
CA GLU A 17 1.40 -10.85 -15.23
C GLU A 17 0.99 -9.96 -14.05
N PHE A 18 -0.26 -10.07 -13.62
CA PHE A 18 -0.75 -9.40 -12.41
C PHE A 18 -0.59 -10.31 -11.18
N VAL A 19 -0.04 -9.77 -10.10
CA VAL A 19 -0.05 -10.41 -8.77
C VAL A 19 -0.61 -9.45 -7.73
N GLY A 20 -1.56 -9.92 -6.92
CA GLY A 20 -2.14 -9.11 -5.86
C GLY A 20 -3.63 -9.34 -5.69
N ILE A 21 -4.28 -8.33 -5.13
CA ILE A 21 -5.70 -8.29 -4.78
C ILE A 21 -6.41 -7.50 -5.89
N PRO A 22 -7.44 -8.07 -6.55
CA PRO A 22 -8.21 -7.35 -7.56
C PRO A 22 -8.89 -6.11 -6.97
N ASP A 23 -9.01 -5.05 -7.76
CA ASP A 23 -9.61 -3.77 -7.32
C ASP A 23 -11.00 -3.94 -6.72
N ALA A 24 -11.84 -4.76 -7.35
CA ALA A 24 -13.20 -5.03 -6.89
C ALA A 24 -13.24 -5.61 -5.46
N ALA A 25 -12.19 -6.31 -5.03
CA ALA A 25 -12.08 -6.84 -3.69
C ALA A 25 -11.57 -5.81 -2.66
N ILE A 26 -10.84 -4.77 -3.08
CA ILE A 26 -10.36 -3.70 -2.18
C ILE A 26 -11.35 -2.55 -2.07
N LEU A 27 -12.08 -2.25 -3.15
CA LEU A 27 -12.95 -1.08 -3.23
C LEU A 27 -13.92 -0.91 -2.03
N PRO A 28 -14.57 -1.97 -1.49
CA PRO A 28 -15.42 -1.84 -0.30
C PRO A 28 -14.68 -1.42 0.98
N HIS A 29 -13.37 -1.67 1.01
CA HIS A 29 -12.48 -1.39 2.14
C HIS A 29 -11.75 -0.06 2.00
N TYR A 30 -11.92 0.67 0.89
CA TYR A 30 -11.30 1.98 0.72
C TYR A 30 -11.75 2.96 1.81
N ARG A 31 -10.80 3.71 2.37
CA ARG A 31 -11.04 4.72 3.40
C ARG A 31 -10.21 5.97 3.11
N PRO A 32 -10.84 7.14 2.85
CA PRO A 32 -10.11 8.40 2.76
C PRO A 32 -9.54 8.76 4.14
N GLN A 33 -8.41 9.47 4.17
CA GLN A 33 -7.86 9.95 5.45
C GLN A 33 -8.79 10.98 6.10
N GLN A 34 -9.10 10.79 7.37
CA GLN A 34 -10.03 11.64 8.11
C GLN A 34 -9.39 12.94 8.62
N GLN A 35 -8.06 12.97 8.72
CA GLN A 35 -7.28 14.11 9.20
C GLN A 35 -6.04 14.28 8.32
N THR A 36 -5.47 15.48 8.29
CA THR A 36 -4.37 15.84 7.38
C THR A 36 -3.11 15.00 7.59
N MET A 37 -2.86 14.46 8.80
CA MET A 37 -1.67 13.67 9.13
C MET A 37 -1.96 12.17 9.32
N TRP A 38 -3.17 11.70 8.97
CA TRP A 38 -3.63 10.33 9.23
C TRP A 38 -3.58 9.39 8.03
N CYS A 39 -2.78 9.70 6.99
CA CYS A 39 -2.58 8.80 5.86
C CYS A 39 -2.16 7.38 6.30
N TRP A 40 -1.29 7.28 7.30
CA TRP A 40 -0.83 6.00 7.88
C TRP A 40 -1.94 5.24 8.61
N ALA A 41 -2.83 5.95 9.32
CA ALA A 41 -3.97 5.36 9.99
C ALA A 41 -5.03 4.90 8.97
N ALA A 42 -5.30 5.69 7.93
CA ALA A 42 -6.19 5.33 6.83
C ALA A 42 -5.70 4.07 6.10
N CYS A 43 -4.41 3.99 5.75
CA CYS A 43 -3.83 2.78 5.16
C CYS A 43 -3.96 1.56 6.07
N THR A 44 -3.77 1.75 7.38
CA THR A 44 -3.95 0.67 8.35
C THR A 44 -5.41 0.23 8.45
N GLU A 45 -6.37 1.16 8.44
CA GLU A 45 -7.80 0.83 8.42
C GLU A 45 -8.16 0.02 7.17
N MET A 46 -7.70 0.44 5.99
CA MET A 46 -7.95 -0.29 4.75
C MET A 46 -7.35 -1.71 4.80
N ALA A 47 -6.10 -1.85 5.26
CA ALA A 47 -5.42 -3.13 5.38
C ALA A 47 -6.14 -4.10 6.34
N LEU A 48 -6.51 -3.60 7.52
CA LEU A 48 -7.25 -4.37 8.53
C LEU A 48 -8.66 -4.71 8.05
N SER A 49 -9.36 -3.76 7.42
CA SER A 49 -10.72 -3.97 6.92
C SER A 49 -10.76 -5.07 5.87
N TYR A 50 -9.77 -5.12 4.97
CA TYR A 50 -9.64 -6.21 3.99
C TYR A 50 -9.44 -7.58 4.66
N GLN A 51 -8.86 -7.61 5.86
CA GLN A 51 -8.69 -8.83 6.67
C GLN A 51 -9.90 -9.12 7.59
N GLY A 52 -11.03 -8.42 7.43
CA GLY A 52 -12.23 -8.60 8.24
C GLY A 52 -12.18 -7.93 9.61
N ILE A 53 -11.23 -7.01 9.83
CA ILE A 53 -11.06 -6.27 11.08
C ILE A 53 -11.57 -4.83 10.88
N LYS A 54 -12.67 -4.49 11.53
CA LYS A 54 -13.23 -3.12 11.53
C LYS A 54 -12.58 -2.31 12.65
N TRP A 55 -11.60 -1.47 12.31
CA TRP A 55 -10.92 -0.61 13.28
C TRP A 55 -10.75 0.82 12.73
N PRO A 56 -11.62 1.77 13.11
CA PRO A 56 -11.60 3.14 12.56
C PRO A 56 -10.28 3.88 12.82
N GLN A 57 -9.92 4.85 11.97
CA GLN A 57 -8.67 5.63 12.08
C GLN A 57 -8.46 6.22 13.48
N ALA A 58 -9.50 6.79 14.09
CA ALA A 58 -9.42 7.30 15.46
C ALA A 58 -8.98 6.22 16.47
N ASN A 59 -9.50 5.00 16.37
CA ASN A 59 -9.10 3.88 17.23
C ASN A 59 -7.69 3.39 16.89
N ILE A 60 -7.26 3.50 15.63
CA ILE A 60 -5.88 3.18 15.21
C ILE A 60 -4.91 4.16 15.86
N VAL A 61 -5.20 5.45 15.76
CA VAL A 61 -4.40 6.54 16.32
C VAL A 61 -4.35 6.43 17.84
N GLN A 62 -5.50 6.26 18.48
CA GLN A 62 -5.60 6.05 19.92
C GLN A 62 -4.78 4.83 20.38
N ARG A 63 -4.83 3.70 19.67
CA ARG A 63 -4.04 2.51 19.99
C ARG A 63 -2.53 2.75 19.84
N ALA A 64 -2.13 3.41 18.76
CA ALA A 64 -0.74 3.56 18.42
C ALA A 64 -0.04 4.68 19.20
N ILE A 65 -0.76 5.73 19.59
CA ILE A 65 -0.21 6.96 20.16
C ILE A 65 -0.70 7.19 21.60
N GLY A 66 -1.82 6.59 21.98
CA GLY A 66 -2.45 6.78 23.29
C GLY A 66 -3.40 7.97 23.36
N LEU A 67 -3.53 8.76 22.29
CA LEU A 67 -4.45 9.89 22.18
C LEU A 67 -4.95 10.02 20.74
N ASN A 68 -6.18 10.49 20.55
CA ASN A 68 -6.77 10.77 19.24
C ASN A 68 -6.38 12.16 18.72
N ILE A 69 -5.13 12.32 18.28
CA ILE A 69 -4.55 13.61 17.85
C ILE A 69 -4.07 13.57 16.40
N ASN A 70 -4.18 14.70 15.69
CA ASN A 70 -3.77 14.84 14.29
C ASN A 70 -2.26 15.05 14.15
N ILE A 71 -1.48 13.98 14.32
CA ILE A 71 -0.02 14.00 14.19
C ILE A 71 0.47 12.95 13.18
N PRO A 72 1.64 13.16 12.54
CA PRO A 72 2.20 12.16 11.65
C PRO A 72 2.54 10.88 12.41
N GLY A 73 2.43 9.76 11.71
CA GLY A 73 2.88 8.47 12.23
C GLY A 73 4.41 8.39 12.23
N ASN A 74 4.92 7.39 12.93
CA ASN A 74 6.31 6.94 12.82
C ASN A 74 6.32 5.41 12.67
N PRO A 75 7.46 4.81 12.30
CA PRO A 75 7.64 3.36 12.23
C PRO A 75 7.00 2.57 13.39
N GLN A 76 7.25 3.00 14.63
CA GLN A 76 6.78 2.30 15.82
C GLN A 76 5.26 2.42 15.99
N ALA A 77 4.68 3.58 15.70
CA ALA A 77 3.23 3.80 15.71
C ALA A 77 2.54 2.91 14.68
N LEU A 78 3.08 2.82 13.45
CA LEU A 78 2.54 1.96 12.41
C LEU A 78 2.58 0.47 12.80
N MET A 79 3.67 0.03 13.45
CA MET A 79 3.76 -1.34 13.97
C MET A 79 2.76 -1.61 15.10
N ARG A 80 2.55 -0.67 16.03
CA ARG A 80 1.52 -0.81 17.09
C ARG A 80 0.09 -0.80 16.53
N ALA A 81 -0.13 -0.04 15.47
CA ALA A 81 -1.40 0.06 14.77
C ALA A 81 -1.78 -1.22 14.03
N THR A 82 -0.81 -1.87 13.39
CA THR A 82 -1.04 -3.05 12.53
C THR A 82 -0.97 -4.36 13.30
N ASN A 83 -0.20 -4.42 14.40
CA ASN A 83 0.06 -5.66 15.12
C ASN A 83 -0.74 -5.78 16.41
N GLY A 84 -1.30 -6.97 16.62
CA GLY A 84 -1.95 -7.34 17.87
C GLY A 84 -3.17 -8.23 17.69
N ILE A 85 -3.93 -8.34 18.77
CA ILE A 85 -5.19 -9.06 18.83
C ILE A 85 -6.32 -8.05 18.60
N PHE A 86 -7.18 -8.36 17.63
CA PHE A 86 -8.34 -7.59 17.25
C PHE A 86 -9.60 -8.44 17.37
N LEU A 87 -10.75 -7.80 17.30
CA LEU A 87 -12.03 -8.49 17.13
C LEU A 87 -12.47 -8.35 15.68
N ASN A 88 -12.85 -9.46 15.05
CA ASN A 88 -13.51 -9.43 13.75
C ASN A 88 -15.00 -9.06 13.90
N GLU A 89 -15.74 -9.03 12.79
CA GLU A 89 -17.17 -8.70 12.79
C GLU A 89 -18.04 -9.64 13.65
N GLU A 90 -17.59 -10.90 13.81
CA GLU A 90 -18.25 -11.92 14.62
C GLU A 90 -17.86 -11.85 16.11
N LYS A 91 -17.12 -10.82 16.52
CA LYS A 91 -16.54 -10.67 17.87
C LYS A 91 -15.55 -11.78 18.26
N LYS A 92 -14.99 -12.49 17.29
CA LYS A 92 -13.91 -13.46 17.51
C LYS A 92 -12.57 -12.76 17.52
N GLN A 93 -11.68 -13.22 18.38
CA GLN A 93 -10.30 -12.75 18.40
C GLN A 93 -9.58 -13.20 17.13
N VAL A 94 -8.91 -12.24 16.49
CA VAL A 94 -8.05 -12.47 15.33
C VAL A 94 -6.71 -11.79 15.56
N VAL A 95 -5.63 -12.43 15.11
CA VAL A 95 -4.29 -11.88 15.24
C VAL A 95 -3.89 -11.26 13.90
N SER A 96 -3.56 -9.97 13.93
CA SER A 96 -2.87 -9.31 12.82
C SER A 96 -1.40 -9.18 13.16
N SER A 97 -0.55 -9.55 12.20
CA SER A 97 0.90 -9.45 12.30
C SER A 97 1.48 -9.07 10.94
N GLY A 98 2.29 -8.02 10.97
CA GLY A 98 3.09 -7.49 9.90
C GLY A 98 4.51 -7.23 10.36
N GLN A 99 5.41 -7.11 9.38
CA GLN A 99 6.81 -6.77 9.58
C GLN A 99 7.11 -5.45 8.89
N MET A 100 8.01 -4.68 9.47
CA MET A 100 8.54 -3.48 8.84
C MET A 100 9.87 -3.79 8.18
N ILE A 101 10.03 -3.34 6.95
CA ILE A 101 11.28 -3.38 6.20
C ILE A 101 11.65 -1.94 5.89
N LEU A 102 12.86 -1.54 6.27
CA LEU A 102 13.39 -0.22 5.98
C LEU A 102 14.09 -0.21 4.62
N GLY A 103 13.95 0.90 3.89
CA GLY A 103 14.54 1.07 2.57
C GLY A 103 13.55 0.83 1.42
N PRO A 104 14.05 0.77 0.18
CA PRO A 104 13.20 0.57 -0.99
C PRO A 104 12.51 -0.81 -0.95
N PRO A 105 11.28 -0.93 -1.50
CA PRO A 105 10.59 -2.20 -1.53
C PRO A 105 11.37 -3.27 -2.31
N ILE A 106 11.56 -4.44 -1.69
CA ILE A 106 12.23 -5.58 -2.32
C ILE A 106 11.22 -6.32 -3.20
N PRO A 107 11.40 -6.42 -4.53
CA PRO A 107 10.41 -7.01 -5.44
C PRO A 107 9.93 -8.40 -5.04
N HIS A 108 10.84 -9.28 -4.61
CA HIS A 108 10.50 -10.64 -4.19
C HIS A 108 9.62 -10.68 -2.93
N VAL A 109 9.87 -9.76 -1.98
CA VAL A 109 9.04 -9.64 -0.77
C VAL A 109 7.65 -9.16 -1.15
N LEU A 110 7.55 -8.12 -1.99
CA LEU A 110 6.27 -7.62 -2.48
C LEU A 110 5.48 -8.72 -3.19
N TYR A 111 6.12 -9.44 -4.12
CA TYR A 111 5.51 -10.56 -4.83
C TYR A 111 4.95 -11.60 -3.87
N THR A 112 5.72 -11.99 -2.86
CA THR A 112 5.31 -12.99 -1.88
C THR A 112 4.11 -12.52 -1.06
N GLN A 113 4.08 -11.26 -0.61
CA GLN A 113 2.95 -10.71 0.14
C GLN A 113 1.69 -10.61 -0.75
N LEU A 114 1.84 -10.05 -1.95
CA LEU A 114 0.75 -9.85 -2.90
C LEU A 114 0.16 -11.16 -3.40
N LYS A 115 1.00 -12.18 -3.66
CA LYS A 115 0.56 -13.54 -4.02
C LYS A 115 -0.27 -14.18 -2.92
N ARG A 116 0.05 -13.89 -1.65
CA ARG A 116 -0.72 -14.32 -0.47
C ARG A 116 -1.92 -13.42 -0.17
N LYS A 117 -2.28 -12.53 -1.09
CA LYS A 117 -3.37 -11.54 -0.93
C LYS A 117 -3.21 -10.71 0.34
N LYS A 118 -1.97 -10.38 0.73
CA LYS A 118 -1.69 -9.48 1.85
C LYS A 118 -1.39 -8.09 1.31
N PRO A 119 -2.18 -7.06 1.66
CA PRO A 119 -1.88 -5.70 1.25
C PRO A 119 -0.61 -5.20 1.97
N VAL A 120 0.15 -4.33 1.31
CA VAL A 120 1.41 -3.78 1.83
C VAL A 120 1.26 -2.28 2.01
N ILE A 121 1.56 -1.77 3.22
CA ILE A 121 1.61 -0.32 3.46
C ILE A 121 2.98 0.17 3.05
N LEU A 122 3.03 1.09 2.08
CA LEU A 122 4.24 1.80 1.70
C LEU A 122 4.24 3.14 2.44
N ALA A 123 5.22 3.34 3.31
CA ALA A 123 5.38 4.56 4.09
C ALA A 123 6.61 5.34 3.61
N TYR A 124 6.37 6.55 3.11
CA TYR A 124 7.42 7.49 2.71
C TYR A 124 7.86 8.26 3.94
N GLN A 125 9.08 8.00 4.39
CA GLN A 125 9.66 8.68 5.55
C GLN A 125 10.21 10.06 5.14
N GLN A 126 9.88 11.09 5.92
CA GLN A 126 10.48 12.42 5.81
C GLN A 126 11.73 12.54 6.69
N GLN A 127 12.48 13.63 6.52
CA GLN A 127 13.53 14.00 7.47
C GLN A 127 12.93 14.03 8.89
N GLN A 128 13.70 13.56 9.89
CA GLN A 128 13.30 13.42 11.31
C GLN A 128 12.52 12.15 11.71
N GLY A 129 12.34 11.16 10.81
CA GLY A 129 11.84 9.84 11.21
C GLY A 129 10.31 9.68 11.24
N PHE A 130 9.58 10.72 10.83
CA PHE A 130 8.12 10.66 10.68
C PHE A 130 7.72 10.17 9.28
N ILE A 131 6.53 9.58 9.20
CA ILE A 131 5.89 9.21 7.94
C ILE A 131 5.31 10.49 7.33
N GLY A 132 5.86 10.93 6.20
CA GLY A 132 5.34 12.06 5.45
C GLY A 132 4.11 11.69 4.62
N HIS A 133 4.12 10.50 4.02
CA HIS A 133 2.93 9.96 3.35
C HIS A 133 2.88 8.44 3.44
N ALA A 134 1.68 7.87 3.41
CA ALA A 134 1.47 6.44 3.35
C ALA A 134 0.42 6.09 2.32
N VAL A 135 0.65 5.00 1.59
CA VAL A 135 -0.26 4.47 0.58
C VAL A 135 -0.37 2.96 0.73
N LEU A 136 -1.47 2.38 0.24
CA LEU A 136 -1.71 0.93 0.29
C LEU A 136 -1.44 0.30 -1.07
N LEU A 137 -0.38 -0.51 -1.15
CA LEU A 137 -0.09 -1.34 -2.31
C LEU A 137 -0.91 -2.63 -2.24
N THR A 138 -1.66 -2.90 -3.31
CA THR A 138 -2.59 -4.04 -3.38
C THR A 138 -2.32 -4.98 -4.53
N GLY A 139 -1.53 -4.54 -5.53
CA GLY A 139 -1.08 -5.40 -6.61
C GLY A 139 0.07 -4.80 -7.38
N MET A 140 0.69 -5.63 -8.22
CA MET A 140 1.66 -5.20 -9.20
C MET A 140 1.55 -6.00 -10.49
N ASP A 141 1.84 -5.35 -11.60
CA ASP A 141 2.14 -6.03 -12.85
C ASP A 141 3.65 -6.27 -12.92
N PHE A 142 4.07 -7.45 -13.35
CA PHE A 142 5.47 -7.85 -13.38
C PHE A 142 5.77 -8.76 -14.57
N ASN A 143 7.05 -8.82 -14.92
CA ASN A 143 7.60 -9.86 -15.78
C ASN A 143 8.58 -10.72 -14.99
N LEU A 144 8.67 -12.00 -15.36
CA LEU A 144 9.77 -12.86 -14.94
C LEU A 144 10.91 -12.74 -15.94
N ARG A 145 12.13 -12.53 -15.43
CA ARG A 145 13.35 -12.63 -16.21
C ARG A 145 14.10 -13.90 -15.80
N PRO A 146 14.78 -14.58 -16.73
CA PRO A 146 15.71 -15.65 -16.38
C PRO A 146 16.75 -15.12 -15.39
N GLY A 147 16.84 -15.73 -14.21
CA GLY A 147 17.90 -15.45 -13.24
C GLY A 147 18.82 -16.66 -13.05
N VAL A 148 19.96 -16.43 -12.40
CA VAL A 148 21.03 -17.45 -12.24
C VAL A 148 20.61 -18.59 -11.30
N LEU A 149 19.81 -18.28 -10.27
CA LEU A 149 19.35 -19.25 -9.26
C LEU A 149 17.81 -19.38 -9.24
N GLU A 150 17.12 -18.25 -9.39
CA GLU A 150 15.66 -18.12 -9.35
C GLU A 150 15.24 -17.10 -10.42
N PRO A 151 14.04 -17.20 -11.00
CA PRO A 151 13.50 -16.14 -11.86
C PRO A 151 13.48 -14.79 -11.15
N GLU A 152 14.02 -13.76 -11.80
CA GLU A 152 14.00 -12.40 -11.29
C GLU A 152 12.63 -11.77 -11.56
N ILE A 153 12.00 -11.24 -10.50
CA ILE A 153 10.74 -10.50 -10.61
C ILE A 153 11.09 -9.06 -10.96
N ASN A 154 10.67 -8.62 -12.15
CA ASN A 154 10.80 -7.25 -12.61
C ASN A 154 9.44 -6.55 -12.56
N PRO A 155 9.15 -5.76 -11.50
CA PRO A 155 7.93 -4.97 -11.42
C PRO A 155 7.87 -3.95 -12.56
N LEU A 156 6.67 -3.78 -13.12
CA LEU A 156 6.40 -2.81 -14.18
C LEU A 156 5.46 -1.71 -13.69
N THR A 157 4.45 -2.11 -12.91
CA THR A 157 3.40 -1.22 -12.47
C THR A 157 2.96 -1.56 -11.06
N PHE A 158 2.73 -0.56 -10.22
CA PHE A 158 2.11 -0.71 -8.91
C PHE A 158 0.67 -0.23 -8.87
N HIS A 159 -0.20 -1.03 -8.26
CA HIS A 159 -1.61 -0.74 -8.02
C HIS A 159 -1.79 -0.26 -6.58
N ILE A 160 -1.95 1.06 -6.43
CA ILE A 160 -1.86 1.76 -5.14
C ILE A 160 -3.16 2.50 -4.83
N TRP A 161 -3.57 2.44 -3.57
CA TRP A 161 -4.66 3.23 -3.00
C TRP A 161 -4.06 4.35 -2.14
N ASP A 162 -4.29 5.58 -2.58
CA ASP A 162 -3.82 6.78 -1.91
C ASP A 162 -4.97 7.31 -1.03
N PRO A 163 -4.81 7.33 0.31
CA PRO A 163 -5.87 7.80 1.18
C PRO A 163 -6.00 9.32 1.16
N PHE A 164 -5.06 10.06 0.55
CA PHE A 164 -5.06 11.52 0.59
C PHE A 164 -6.31 12.09 -0.07
N SER A 165 -7.15 12.72 0.74
CA SER A 165 -8.47 13.21 0.35
C SER A 165 -8.62 14.68 0.70
N PHE A 166 -7.56 15.48 0.50
CA PHE A 166 -7.57 16.92 0.72
C PHE A 166 -7.01 17.65 -0.50
N ARG A 167 -7.48 18.86 -0.75
CA ARG A 167 -6.80 19.84 -1.62
C ARG A 167 -6.28 20.99 -0.79
N VAL A 168 -5.16 21.56 -1.20
CA VAL A 168 -4.61 22.77 -0.58
C VAL A 168 -5.18 23.97 -1.32
N VAL A 169 -5.87 24.85 -0.60
CA VAL A 169 -6.32 26.17 -1.10
C VAL A 169 -5.66 27.27 -0.29
N GLN A 170 -5.55 28.46 -0.86
CA GLN A 170 -5.02 29.61 -0.16
C GLN A 170 -6.13 30.22 0.71
N GLY A 171 -5.86 30.34 2.01
CA GLY A 171 -6.74 30.99 2.97
C GLY A 171 -6.73 32.52 2.84
N PRO A 172 -7.65 33.21 3.54
CA PRO A 172 -7.80 34.66 3.46
C PRO A 172 -6.55 35.44 3.90
N PHE A 173 -5.62 34.83 4.64
CA PHE A 173 -4.36 35.45 5.08
C PHE A 173 -3.13 34.80 4.43
N GLY A 174 -3.31 34.05 3.35
CA GLY A 174 -2.22 33.38 2.63
C GLY A 174 -1.76 32.07 3.24
N GLU A 175 -2.38 31.61 4.32
CA GLU A 175 -2.12 30.32 4.94
C GLU A 175 -2.70 29.16 4.10
N PRO A 176 -2.03 27.99 4.02
CA PRO A 176 -2.62 26.83 3.36
C PRO A 176 -3.80 26.29 4.16
N GLN A 177 -4.96 26.16 3.50
CA GLN A 177 -6.15 25.50 4.05
C GLN A 177 -6.39 24.16 3.33
N PHE A 178 -6.71 23.13 4.11
CA PHE A 178 -6.97 21.78 3.60
C PHE A 178 -8.47 21.56 3.48
N VAL A 179 -8.96 21.41 2.25
CA VAL A 179 -10.39 21.17 1.97
C VAL A 179 -10.59 19.70 1.58
N PRO A 180 -11.52 18.96 2.19
CA PRO A 180 -11.78 17.57 1.82
C PRO A 180 -12.17 17.38 0.35
N VAL A 181 -11.59 16.37 -0.29
CA VAL A 181 -11.88 15.91 -1.66
C VAL A 181 -11.96 14.38 -1.66
N PRO A 182 -13.16 13.78 -1.51
CA PRO A 182 -13.33 12.33 -1.32
C PRO A 182 -13.14 11.48 -2.60
N GLU A 183 -12.79 12.09 -3.73
CA GLU A 183 -12.79 11.43 -5.05
C GLU A 183 -11.47 10.75 -5.45
N LEU A 184 -10.40 10.88 -4.66
CA LEU A 184 -9.10 10.27 -4.98
C LEU A 184 -9.07 8.79 -4.57
N ARG A 185 -9.32 7.88 -5.51
CA ARG A 185 -9.52 6.45 -5.19
C ARG A 185 -8.29 5.58 -5.42
N LYS A 186 -7.74 5.56 -6.64
CA LYS A 186 -6.66 4.64 -7.04
C LYS A 186 -5.67 5.35 -7.94
N ARG A 187 -4.38 5.01 -7.79
CA ARG A 187 -3.30 5.41 -8.70
C ARG A 187 -2.56 4.18 -9.19
N VAL A 188 -2.28 4.16 -10.49
CA VAL A 188 -1.47 3.13 -11.15
C VAL A 188 -0.16 3.80 -11.52
N TYR A 189 0.95 3.30 -10.98
CA TYR A 189 2.26 3.90 -11.16
C TYR A 189 3.14 2.99 -12.00
N ASN A 190 3.63 3.48 -13.13
CA ASN A 190 4.67 2.81 -13.90
C ASN A 190 6.02 3.02 -13.21
N ILE A 191 6.86 1.98 -13.20
CA ILE A 191 8.16 1.93 -12.53
C ILE A 191 9.28 2.02 -13.57
#